data_AF-A0A8J7I1K5-F1
#
_entry.id   AF-A0A8J7I1K5-F1
#
_cell.length_a   1.000
_cell.length_b   1.000
_cell.length_c   1.000
_cell.angle_alpha   90.00
_cell.angle_beta   90.00
_cell.angle_gamma   90.00
#
_symmetry.space_group_name_H-M   'P 1'
#
loop_
_entity.id
_entity.type
_entity.pdbx_description
1 polymer ?
#
loop_
_entity_poly.entity_id
_entity_poly.type
_entity_poly.pdbx_seq_one_letter_code
_entity_poly.pdbx_strand_id
1 'polypeptide(L)'
;MLLIQEIVQQALSTGFLSVADQNRIQVLLQKSYDSDDLDAFIILQRAISAGDVKQEARPRKSSLSHTKEAASNIKLAYQIAAEIAFAAAVALTMPKNSQDSPSLGT
;
A
#
# COMPACT_ATOMS: atom_id res chain seq x y z
N MET A 1 4.31 29.25 20.45
CA MET A 1 4.15 27.93 19.78
C MET A 1 3.63 28.21 18.39
N LEU A 2 4.26 27.69 17.33
CA LEU A 2 3.75 27.87 15.96
C LEU A 2 2.53 26.95 15.76
N LEU A 3 1.42 27.53 15.30
CA LEU A 3 0.18 26.85 14.93
C LEU A 3 0.29 26.30 13.51
N ILE A 4 -0.57 25.35 13.13
CA ILE A 4 -0.59 24.81 11.76
C ILE A 4 -0.91 25.94 10.79
N GLN A 5 -1.83 26.83 11.15
CA GLN A 5 -2.22 28.01 10.38
C GLN A 5 -1.03 28.91 9.98
N GLU A 6 -0.11 29.19 10.91
CA GLU A 6 1.05 30.04 10.66
C GLU A 6 2.00 29.41 9.62
N ILE A 7 2.23 28.10 9.74
CA ILE A 7 3.10 27.36 8.84
C ILE A 7 2.45 27.29 7.44
N VAL A 8 1.14 27.05 7.39
CA VAL A 8 0.35 27.07 6.15
C VAL A 8 0.41 28.44 5.48
N GLN A 9 0.13 29.51 6.22
CA GLN A 9 0.19 30.89 5.73
C GLN A 9 1.56 31.21 5.14
N GLN A 10 2.63 30.83 5.82
CA GLN A 10 3.98 31.05 5.33
C GLN A 10 4.27 30.24 4.06
N ALA A 11 3.82 28.99 3.97
CA ALA A 11 3.97 28.16 2.78
C ALA A 11 3.18 28.71 1.58
N LEU A 12 1.97 29.21 1.82
CA LEU A 12 1.14 29.87 0.80
C LEU A 12 1.76 31.20 0.34
N SER A 13 2.31 31.99 1.25
CA SER A 13 2.96 33.26 0.93
C SER A 13 4.27 33.10 0.18
N THR A 14 5.04 32.05 0.50
CA THR A 14 6.34 31.79 -0.14
C THR A 14 6.22 30.90 -1.38
N GLY A 15 5.08 30.23 -1.56
CA GLY A 15 4.88 29.21 -2.59
C GLY A 15 5.76 27.98 -2.39
N PHE A 16 6.32 27.78 -1.19
CA PHE A 16 7.25 26.68 -0.91
C PHE A 16 7.00 26.07 0.47
N LEU A 17 7.04 24.74 0.54
CA LEU A 17 6.86 24.00 1.78
C LEU A 17 8.04 23.08 2.04
N SER A 18 8.88 23.43 3.03
CA SER A 18 10.07 22.67 3.40
C SER A 18 9.72 21.31 4.06
N VAL A 19 10.66 20.36 4.06
CA VAL A 19 10.47 19.09 4.80
C VAL A 19 10.37 19.33 6.31
N ALA A 20 11.06 20.35 6.83
CA ALA A 20 11.00 20.70 8.25
C ALA A 20 9.59 21.17 8.66
N ASP A 21 8.98 22.03 7.85
CA ASP A 21 7.62 22.54 8.06
C ASP A 21 6.57 21.44 7.91
N GLN A 22 6.72 20.55 6.93
CA GLN A 22 5.85 19.36 6.80
C GLN A 22 5.91 18.47 8.04
N ASN A 23 7.11 18.20 8.56
CA ASN A 23 7.26 17.38 9.75
C ASN A 23 6.60 18.06 10.96
N ARG A 24 6.74 19.37 11.05
CA ARG A 24 6.10 20.18 12.09
C ARG A 24 4.58 20.07 12.03
N ILE A 25 3.99 20.26 10.84
CA ILE A 25 2.55 20.11 10.62
C ILE A 25 2.10 18.69 11.00
N GLN A 26 2.84 17.66 10.59
CA GLN A 26 2.50 16.27 10.90
C GLN A 26 2.49 15.99 12.40
N VAL A 27 3.48 16.48 13.15
CA VAL A 27 3.54 16.34 14.61
C VAL A 27 2.39 17.08 15.29
N LEU A 28 2.03 18.28 14.79
CA LEU A 28 0.92 19.06 15.33
C LEU A 28 -0.42 18.35 15.10
N LEU A 29 -0.65 17.84 13.88
CA LEU A 29 -1.84 17.06 13.54
C LEU A 29 -1.96 15.77 14.37
N GLN A 30 -0.85 15.13 14.74
CA GLN A 30 -0.87 13.93 15.58
C GLN A 30 -1.15 14.22 17.05
N LYS A 31 -0.82 15.42 17.53
CA LYS A 31 -0.94 15.75 18.94
C LYS A 31 -2.33 16.26 19.27
N SER A 32 -2.71 17.39 18.69
CA SER A 32 -4.02 18.03 18.87
C SER A 32 -4.13 19.13 17.82
N TYR A 33 -5.21 19.14 17.06
CA TYR A 33 -5.52 20.18 16.08
C TYR A 33 -6.98 20.60 16.27
N ASP A 34 -7.27 21.87 16.00
CA ASP A 34 -8.65 22.37 15.98
C ASP A 34 -9.21 22.39 14.54
N SER A 35 -10.48 22.73 14.39
CA SER A 35 -11.16 22.90 13.12
C SER A 35 -10.46 23.90 12.18
N ASP A 36 -9.98 25.02 12.70
CA ASP A 36 -9.25 26.02 11.91
C ASP A 36 -7.91 25.49 11.40
N ASP A 37 -7.22 24.67 12.19
CA ASP A 37 -5.96 24.03 11.77
C ASP A 37 -6.21 23.00 10.66
N LEU A 38 -7.34 22.28 10.73
CA LEU A 38 -7.74 21.34 9.69
C LEU A 38 -8.09 22.07 8.39
N ASP A 39 -8.84 23.17 8.47
CA ASP A 39 -9.21 23.96 7.29
C ASP A 39 -7.97 24.53 6.59
N ALA A 40 -7.05 25.13 7.36
CA ALA A 40 -5.77 25.60 6.85
C ALA A 40 -4.97 24.47 6.17
N PHE A 41 -4.93 23.28 6.77
CA PHE A 41 -4.27 22.13 6.17
C PHE A 41 -4.92 21.71 4.85
N ILE A 42 -6.26 21.69 4.77
CA ILE A 42 -7.00 21.37 3.53
C ILE A 42 -6.67 22.38 2.42
N ILE A 43 -6.62 23.68 2.76
CA ILE A 43 -6.23 24.75 1.83
C ILE A 43 -4.80 24.52 1.31
N LEU A 44 -3.87 24.20 2.20
CA LEU A 44 -2.48 23.91 1.83
C LEU A 44 -2.39 22.72 0.86
N GLN A 45 -3.11 21.63 1.14
CA GLN A 45 -3.13 20.45 0.24
C GLN A 45 -3.68 20.79 -1.14
N ARG A 46 -4.70 21.65 -1.21
CA ARG A 46 -5.26 22.12 -2.48
C ARG A 46 -4.25 22.97 -3.25
N ALA A 47 -3.56 23.90 -2.59
CA ALA A 47 -2.54 24.74 -3.21
C ALA A 47 -1.35 23.92 -3.73
N ILE A 48 -0.92 22.89 -2.99
CA ILE A 48 0.10 21.94 -3.47
C ILE A 48 -0.40 21.19 -4.70
N SER A 49 -1.65 20.72 -4.67
CA SER A 49 -2.25 19.96 -5.78
C SER A 49 -2.47 20.81 -7.04
N ALA A 50 -2.77 22.10 -6.86
CA ALA A 50 -2.87 23.08 -7.93
C ALA A 50 -1.49 23.49 -8.48
N GLY A 51 -0.41 23.23 -7.73
CA GLY A 51 0.95 23.62 -8.07
C GLY A 51 1.35 25.02 -7.60
N ASP A 52 0.48 25.73 -6.88
CA ASP A 52 0.75 27.04 -6.28
C ASP A 52 1.79 26.97 -5.16
N VAL A 53 1.88 25.82 -4.49
CA VAL A 53 2.89 25.57 -3.46
C VAL A 53 3.77 24.39 -3.87
N LYS A 54 5.06 24.64 -4.04
CA LYS A 54 6.04 23.61 -4.32
C LYS A 54 6.50 22.96 -3.02
N GLN A 55 6.13 21.70 -2.87
CA GLN A 55 6.59 20.88 -1.74
C GLN A 55 8.03 20.42 -1.96
N GLU A 56 8.89 20.59 -0.95
CA GLU A 56 10.23 20.00 -0.99
C GLU A 56 10.10 18.48 -1.09
N ALA A 57 10.65 17.93 -2.18
CA ALA A 57 10.64 16.51 -2.43
C ALA A 57 11.52 15.83 -1.37
N ARG A 58 10.89 15.22 -0.37
CA ARG A 58 11.56 14.21 0.42
C ARG A 58 12.03 13.14 -0.57
N PRO A 59 13.27 12.61 -0.48
CA PRO A 59 13.61 11.40 -1.20
C PRO A 59 12.59 10.36 -0.76
N ARG A 60 11.61 10.09 -1.63
CA ARG A 60 10.74 8.95 -1.48
C ARG A 60 11.73 7.80 -1.49
N LYS A 61 11.96 7.18 -0.33
CA LYS A 61 12.18 5.74 -0.33
C LYS A 61 10.97 5.27 -1.10
N SER A 62 11.17 4.90 -2.36
CA SER A 62 10.12 4.29 -3.13
C SER A 62 9.63 3.16 -2.24
N SER A 63 8.44 3.30 -1.67
CA SER A 63 7.65 2.17 -1.20
C SER A 63 7.24 1.42 -2.46
N LEU A 64 8.24 0.87 -3.13
CA LEU A 64 8.15 0.03 -4.31
C LEU A 64 7.90 -1.39 -3.82
N SER A 65 6.85 -1.61 -3.00
CA SER A 65 6.32 -2.94 -2.67
C SER A 65 5.28 -2.91 -1.54
N HIS A 66 4.03 -2.51 -1.82
CA HIS A 66 2.90 -3.18 -1.13
C HIS A 66 1.55 -3.14 -1.86
N THR A 67 1.52 -2.87 -3.17
CA THR A 67 0.31 -3.03 -4.00
C THR A 67 0.50 -3.93 -5.22
N LYS A 68 1.69 -4.55 -5.37
CA LYS A 68 1.92 -5.62 -6.37
C LYS A 68 1.97 -7.02 -5.77
N GLU A 69 1.71 -7.15 -4.47
CA GLU A 69 1.58 -8.44 -3.80
C GLU A 69 0.18 -9.03 -4.09
N ALA A 70 -0.88 -8.21 -3.96
CA ALA A 70 -2.30 -8.61 -4.11
C ALA A 70 -2.73 -9.05 -5.53
N ALA A 71 -2.02 -8.60 -6.56
CA ALA A 71 -2.25 -9.08 -7.92
C ALA A 71 -1.38 -10.32 -8.25
N SER A 72 -0.18 -10.40 -7.65
CA SER A 72 0.72 -11.55 -7.85
C SER A 72 0.20 -12.80 -7.14
N ASN A 73 -0.33 -12.66 -5.92
CA ASN A 73 -0.86 -13.77 -5.15
C ASN A 73 -2.19 -14.33 -5.71
N ILE A 74 -3.10 -13.52 -6.28
CA ILE A 74 -4.32 -14.06 -6.92
C ILE A 74 -3.99 -14.85 -8.19
N LYS A 75 -3.12 -14.30 -9.06
CA LYS A 75 -2.72 -14.98 -10.29
C LYS A 75 -1.95 -16.28 -9.99
N LEU A 76 -1.06 -16.24 -8.98
CA LEU A 76 -0.31 -17.40 -8.53
C LEU A 76 -1.22 -18.45 -7.89
N ALA A 77 -2.15 -18.05 -7.02
CA ALA A 77 -3.10 -18.96 -6.39
C ALA A 77 -3.99 -19.68 -7.42
N TYR A 78 -4.45 -18.94 -8.45
CA TYR A 78 -5.23 -19.54 -9.54
C TYR A 78 -4.41 -20.56 -10.35
N GLN A 79 -3.15 -20.24 -10.65
CA GLN A 79 -2.26 -21.15 -11.37
C GLN A 79 -1.97 -22.44 -10.58
N ILE A 80 -1.63 -22.31 -9.30
CA ILE A 80 -1.42 -23.45 -8.40
C ILE A 80 -2.69 -24.31 -8.31
N ALA A 81 -3.86 -23.70 -8.16
CA ALA A 81 -5.11 -24.44 -8.11
C ALA A 81 -5.40 -25.20 -9.42
N ALA A 82 -5.13 -24.58 -10.57
CA ALA A 82 -5.29 -25.23 -11.87
C ALA A 82 -4.35 -26.43 -12.05
N GLU A 83 -3.08 -26.30 -11.63
CA GLU A 83 -2.10 -27.40 -11.68
C GLU A 83 -2.49 -28.56 -10.76
N ILE A 84 -2.94 -28.28 -9.53
CA ILE A 84 -3.40 -29.30 -8.58
C ILE A 84 -4.62 -30.03 -9.14
N ALA A 85 -5.60 -29.29 -9.68
CA ALA A 85 -6.80 -29.88 -10.28
C ALA A 85 -6.45 -30.77 -11.50
N PHE A 86 -5.53 -30.31 -12.35
CA PHE A 86 -5.05 -31.10 -13.48
C PHE A 86 -4.35 -32.39 -13.02
N ALA A 87 -3.43 -32.28 -12.05
CA ALA A 87 -2.73 -33.43 -11.51
C ALA A 87 -3.69 -34.45 -10.86
N ALA A 88 -4.68 -33.97 -10.12
CA ALA A 88 -5.72 -34.82 -9.54
C ALA A 88 -6.56 -35.53 -10.61
N ALA A 89 -6.98 -34.81 -11.66
CA ALA A 89 -7.73 -35.39 -12.77
C ALA A 89 -6.91 -36.47 -13.52
N VAL A 90 -5.62 -36.21 -13.76
CA VAL A 90 -4.71 -37.20 -14.36
C VAL A 90 -4.57 -38.42 -13.45
N ALA A 91 -4.34 -38.23 -12.14
CA ALA A 91 -4.23 -39.34 -11.19
C ALA A 91 -5.51 -40.18 -11.09
N LEU A 92 -6.69 -39.56 -11.25
CA LEU A 92 -7.98 -40.26 -11.28
C LEU A 92 -8.25 -40.99 -12.60
N THR A 93 -7.66 -40.53 -13.70
CA THR A 93 -7.84 -41.13 -15.05
C THR A 93 -6.75 -42.12 -15.41
N MET A 94 -5.66 -42.17 -14.65
CA MET A 94 -4.69 -43.26 -14.71
C MET A 94 -5.37 -44.56 -14.26
N PRO A 95 -5.37 -45.63 -15.07
CA PRO A 95 -5.90 -46.92 -14.64
C PRO A 95 -5.06 -47.41 -13.46
N LYS A 96 -5.69 -47.56 -12.29
CA LYS A 96 -5.09 -48.28 -11.16
C LYS A 96 -4.79 -49.70 -11.64
N ASN A 97 -3.51 -50.02 -11.82
CA ASN A 97 -3.07 -51.38 -12.03
C ASN A 97 -3.34 -52.14 -10.73
N SER A 98 -4.51 -52.76 -10.65
CA SER A 98 -4.87 -53.73 -9.63
C SER A 98 -3.92 -54.91 -9.75
N GLN A 99 -2.89 -54.95 -8.91
CA GLN A 99 -2.31 -56.22 -8.50
C GLN A 99 -2.79 -56.50 -7.09
N ASP A 100 -4.09 -56.78 -7.01
CA ASP A 100 -4.65 -57.63 -5.97
C ASP A 100 -4.15 -59.04 -6.30
N SER A 101 -3.22 -59.56 -5.51
CA SER A 101 -2.88 -60.97 -5.53
C SER A 101 -2.91 -61.47 -4.08
N PRO A 102 -3.87 -62.35 -3.73
CA PRO A 102 -3.98 -62.90 -2.40
C PRO A 102 -2.91 -63.99 -2.26
N SER A 103 -1.98 -63.84 -1.32
CA SER A 103 -1.18 -64.98 -0.86
C SER A 103 -1.53 -65.25 0.59
N LEU A 104 -2.49 -66.17 0.75
CA LEU A 104 -2.72 -66.92 1.97
C LEU A 104 -1.41 -67.59 2.41
N GLY A 105 -1.15 -67.52 3.70
CA GLY A 105 -0.11 -68.32 4.34
C GLY A 105 -0.43 -69.82 4.26
N THR A 106 0.63 -70.61 4.18
CA THR A 106 0.68 -71.99 4.66
C THR A 106 1.88 -72.10 5.58
#